data_AF-A0A953EBX8-F1
#
_entry.id   AF-A0A953EBX8-F1
#
_cell.length_a   1.000
_cell.length_b   1.000
_cell.length_c   1.000
_cell.angle_alpha   90.00
_cell.angle_beta   90.00
_cell.angle_gamma   90.00
#
_symmetry.space_group_name_H-M   'P 1'
#
loop_
_entity.id
_entity.type
_entity.pdbx_description
1 polymer ?
#
loop_
_entity_poly.entity_id
_entity_poly.type
_entity_poly.pdbx_seq_one_letter_code
_entity_poly.pdbx_strand_id
1 'polypeptide(L)'
;MEFGYFAMPSHPPERGLKAGHDWDLQVLRWLDELGYSEAWIGEHHTAPWEPHPSPDLLVAQALMQTKRIRLGPGGFLLPYHHPAELANRVAMLDHLSEG
;
A
#
# COMPACT_ATOMS: atom_id res chain seq x y z
N MET A 1 2.18 5.84 22.97
CA MET A 1 2.20 6.68 21.75
C MET A 1 2.26 5.71 20.59
N GLU A 2 1.35 5.85 19.64
CA GLU A 2 1.27 5.00 18.45
C GLU A 2 1.92 5.71 17.27
N PHE A 3 2.58 4.95 16.40
CA PHE A 3 3.30 5.49 15.24
C PHE A 3 2.71 4.91 13.96
N GLY A 4 2.44 5.81 13.00
CA GLY A 4 2.05 5.46 11.64
C GLY A 4 3.16 5.75 10.64
N TYR A 5 3.11 5.08 9.50
CA TYR A 5 4.00 5.31 8.36
C TYR A 5 3.20 5.72 7.12
N PHE A 6 3.68 6.71 6.38
CA PHE A 6 3.13 7.04 5.06
C PHE A 6 4.15 6.67 4.00
N ALA A 7 3.84 5.64 3.21
CA ALA A 7 4.63 5.19 2.08
C ALA A 7 4.33 6.07 0.87
N MET A 8 5.19 7.08 0.67
CA MET A 8 5.48 7.55 -0.69
C MET A 8 6.47 6.53 -1.25
N PRO A 9 6.09 5.69 -2.24
CA PRO A 9 6.93 4.63 -2.77
C PRO A 9 8.06 5.23 -3.62
N SER A 10 8.92 6.00 -2.95
CA SER A 10 9.94 6.88 -3.50
C SER A 10 11.15 6.08 -3.94
N HIS A 11 11.10 5.58 -5.17
CA HIS A 11 12.15 4.79 -5.78
C HIS A 11 12.89 5.62 -6.83
N PRO A 12 14.23 5.46 -6.97
CA PRO A 12 14.94 6.00 -8.12
C PRO A 12 14.32 5.50 -9.44
N PRO A 13 14.12 6.34 -10.47
CA PRO A 13 13.47 5.93 -11.72
C PRO A 13 14.19 4.79 -12.46
N GLU A 14 15.49 4.61 -12.21
CA GLU A 14 16.29 3.49 -12.71
C GLU A 14 15.98 2.15 -12.02
N ARG A 15 15.31 2.15 -10.86
CA ARG A 15 14.88 0.93 -10.18
C ARG A 15 13.68 0.34 -10.91
N GLY A 16 13.79 -0.92 -11.31
CA GLY A 16 12.67 -1.63 -11.92
C GLY A 16 11.46 -1.74 -10.99
N LEU A 17 10.25 -1.62 -11.56
CA LEU A 17 8.98 -1.62 -10.82
C LEU A 17 8.86 -2.76 -9.82
N LYS A 18 9.24 -3.98 -10.22
CA LYS A 18 9.18 -5.16 -9.34
C LYS A 18 10.13 -5.02 -8.15
N ALA A 19 11.34 -4.51 -8.36
CA ALA A 19 12.30 -4.30 -7.29
C ALA A 19 11.86 -3.19 -6.32
N GLY A 20 11.19 -2.13 -6.82
CA GLY A 20 10.55 -1.11 -5.99
C GLY A 20 9.43 -1.71 -5.13
N HIS A 21 8.54 -2.48 -5.74
CA HIS A 21 7.46 -3.17 -5.05
C HIS A 21 7.98 -4.13 -3.96
N ASP A 22 9.03 -4.90 -4.25
CA ASP A 22 9.65 -5.80 -3.26
C ASP A 22 10.30 -5.04 -2.10
N TRP A 23 10.86 -3.87 -2.37
CA TRP A 23 11.36 -2.98 -1.34
C TRP A 23 10.22 -2.47 -0.44
N ASP A 24 9.11 -2.03 -1.02
CA ASP A 24 7.96 -1.54 -0.25
C ASP A 24 7.37 -2.65 0.63
N LEU A 25 7.24 -3.88 0.11
CA LEU A 25 6.87 -5.05 0.92
C LEU A 25 7.83 -5.30 2.08
N GLN A 26 9.14 -5.20 1.82
CA GLN A 26 10.15 -5.38 2.87
C GLN A 26 10.02 -4.31 3.96
N VAL A 27 9.78 -3.06 3.58
CA VAL A 27 9.55 -1.97 4.53
C VAL A 27 8.32 -2.23 5.37
N LEU A 28 7.19 -2.64 4.76
CA LEU A 28 5.96 -2.97 5.50
C LEU A 28 6.16 -4.10 6.51
N ARG A 29 6.93 -5.15 6.15
CA ARG A 29 7.32 -6.22 7.10
C ARG A 29 8.12 -5.68 8.28
N TRP A 30 9.11 -4.83 8.03
CA TRP A 30 9.91 -4.23 9.11
C TRP A 30 9.06 -3.32 10.01
N LEU A 31 8.15 -2.55 9.45
CA LEU A 31 7.26 -1.69 10.23
C LEU A 31 6.37 -2.52 11.17
N ASP A 32 5.82 -3.63 10.68
CA ASP A 32 5.08 -4.59 11.51
C ASP A 32 5.94 -5.14 12.66
N GLU A 33 7.16 -5.59 12.35
CA GLU A 33 8.12 -6.11 13.33
C GLU A 33 8.55 -5.08 14.37
N LEU A 34 8.71 -3.82 13.96
CA LEU A 34 9.09 -2.69 14.81
C LEU A 34 7.93 -2.13 15.65
N GLY A 35 6.71 -2.60 15.43
CA GLY A 35 5.54 -2.24 16.23
C GLY A 35 4.86 -0.93 15.80
N TYR A 36 4.95 -0.56 14.51
CA TYR A 36 4.11 0.49 13.95
C TYR A 36 2.64 0.05 13.95
N SER A 37 1.74 0.99 14.24
CA SER A 37 0.30 0.72 14.29
C SER A 37 -0.33 0.64 12.91
N GLU A 38 0.12 1.50 11.99
CA GLU A 38 -0.47 1.64 10.67
C GLU A 38 0.54 2.03 9.58
N ALA A 39 0.27 1.64 8.34
CA ALA A 39 0.96 2.12 7.16
C ALA A 39 -0.02 2.44 6.02
N TRP A 40 0.19 3.59 5.39
CA TRP A 40 -0.65 4.13 4.32
C TRP A 40 0.14 4.24 3.01
N ILE A 41 -0.41 3.75 1.90
CA ILE A 41 0.29 3.65 0.60
C ILE A 41 -0.33 4.60 -0.43
N GLY A 42 0.44 5.58 -0.93
CA GLY A 42 -0.06 6.55 -1.91
C GLY A 42 -0.29 5.98 -3.32
N GLU A 43 -1.32 6.48 -4.02
CA GLU A 43 -1.62 6.16 -5.42
C GLU A 43 -1.04 7.22 -6.38
N HIS A 44 -0.20 6.79 -7.32
CA HIS A 44 0.48 7.66 -8.28
C HIS A 44 0.62 6.99 -9.65
N HIS A 45 0.27 7.73 -10.70
CA HIS A 45 0.26 7.22 -12.09
C HIS A 45 1.34 7.82 -12.97
N THR A 46 1.73 9.06 -12.71
CA THR A 46 2.58 9.87 -13.61
C THR A 46 3.88 10.33 -12.95
N ALA A 47 4.10 10.01 -11.67
CA ALA A 47 5.30 10.36 -10.92
C ALA A 47 6.35 9.24 -11.06
N PRO A 48 7.47 9.46 -11.78
CA PRO A 48 8.48 8.40 -11.97
C PRO A 48 9.15 7.95 -10.67
N TRP A 49 9.22 8.86 -9.69
CA TRP A 49 9.76 8.57 -8.37
C TRP A 49 8.78 7.80 -7.50
N GLU A 50 7.49 7.81 -7.80
CA GLU A 50 6.45 7.14 -7.01
C GLU A 50 5.62 6.22 -7.93
N PRO A 51 6.19 5.13 -8.47
CA PRO A 51 5.56 4.38 -9.56
C PRO A 51 4.53 3.35 -9.04
N HIS A 52 3.54 3.80 -8.27
CA HIS A 52 2.54 2.93 -7.64
C HIS A 52 1.09 3.30 -7.98
N PRO A 53 0.53 2.76 -9.08
CA PRO A 53 -0.82 3.11 -9.54
C PRO A 53 -1.93 2.28 -8.88
N SER A 54 -1.60 1.32 -8.01
CA SER A 54 -2.56 0.34 -7.46
C SER A 54 -2.17 -0.08 -6.05
N PRO A 55 -2.34 0.82 -5.05
CA PRO A 55 -1.91 0.59 -3.66
C PRO A 55 -2.60 -0.62 -3.02
N ASP A 56 -3.83 -0.94 -3.42
CA ASP A 56 -4.59 -2.09 -2.92
C ASP A 56 -3.93 -3.44 -3.25
N LEU A 57 -3.21 -3.54 -4.38
CA LEU A 57 -2.47 -4.76 -4.71
C LEU A 57 -1.25 -4.96 -3.80
N LEU A 58 -0.56 -3.89 -3.43
CA LEU A 58 0.53 -3.96 -2.46
C LEU A 58 -0.02 -4.31 -1.07
N VAL A 59 -1.12 -3.68 -0.66
CA VAL A 59 -1.80 -4.01 0.61
C VAL A 59 -2.20 -5.49 0.63
N ALA A 60 -2.88 -5.99 -0.40
CA ALA A 60 -3.30 -7.38 -0.49
C ALA A 60 -2.13 -8.37 -0.33
N GLN A 61 -0.98 -8.06 -0.93
CA GLN A 61 0.21 -8.90 -0.79
C GLN A 61 0.89 -8.77 0.59
N ALA A 62 0.87 -7.57 1.17
CA ALA A 62 1.45 -7.29 2.48
C ALA A 62 0.64 -7.91 3.63
N LEU A 63 -0.69 -7.99 3.52
CA LEU A 63 -1.58 -8.66 4.48
C LEU A 63 -1.13 -10.11 4.77
N MET A 64 -0.62 -10.81 3.75
CA MET A 64 -0.13 -12.19 3.90
C MET A 64 1.24 -12.30 4.59
N GLN A 65 1.92 -11.17 4.82
CA GLN A 65 3.31 -11.10 5.28
C GLN A 65 3.48 -10.29 6.57
N THR A 66 2.43 -9.63 7.03
CA THR A 66 2.39 -8.86 8.28
C THR A 66 1.37 -9.47 9.25
N LYS A 67 1.50 -9.20 10.55
CA LYS A 67 0.67 -9.82 11.58
C LYS A 67 -0.16 -8.84 12.40
N ARG A 68 0.27 -7.58 12.54
CA ARG A 68 -0.33 -6.63 13.49
C ARG A 68 -0.63 -5.27 12.88
N ILE A 69 0.25 -4.78 12.00
CA ILE A 69 0.12 -3.45 11.40
C ILE A 69 -1.16 -3.36 10.55
N ARG A 70 -1.89 -2.25 10.69
CA ARG A 70 -3.02 -1.92 9.82
C ARG A 70 -2.49 -1.33 8.52
N LEU A 71 -2.97 -1.82 7.38
CA LEU A 71 -2.49 -1.40 6.07
C LEU A 71 -3.64 -0.80 5.28
N GLY A 72 -3.37 0.29 4.55
CA GLY A 72 -4.40 0.92 3.75
C GLY A 72 -3.87 1.77 2.61
N PRO A 73 -4.66 1.99 1.56
CA PRO A 73 -4.40 3.04 0.59
C PRO A 73 -4.41 4.42 1.27
N GLY A 74 -3.32 5.18 1.15
CA GLY A 74 -3.17 6.57 1.59
C GLY A 74 -3.90 7.55 0.67
N GLY A 75 -5.13 7.19 0.29
CA GLY A 75 -5.95 7.86 -0.71
C GLY A 75 -6.02 7.08 -2.02
N PHE A 76 -7.24 6.75 -2.45
CA PHE A 76 -7.51 6.46 -3.85
C PHE A 76 -7.78 7.76 -4.59
N LEU A 77 -7.31 7.88 -5.82
CA LEU A 77 -7.65 8.99 -6.70
C LEU A 77 -9.07 8.77 -7.24
N LEU A 78 -10.10 9.04 -6.43
CA LEU A 78 -11.49 8.68 -6.71
C LEU A 78 -11.98 8.98 -8.15
N PRO A 79 -11.63 10.12 -8.80
CA PRO A 79 -12.05 10.39 -10.17
C PRO A 79 -11.47 9.44 -11.23
N TYR A 80 -10.46 8.62 -10.90
CA TYR A 80 -9.79 7.71 -11.83
C TYR A 80 -10.42 6.32 -11.85
N HIS A 81 -11.36 6.04 -10.93
CA HIS A 81 -11.96 4.72 -10.78
C HIS A 81 -13.46 4.77 -11.07
N HIS A 82 -14.00 3.69 -11.61
CA HIS A 82 -15.44 3.50 -11.61
C HIS A 82 -15.90 3.25 -10.16
N PRO A 83 -16.84 4.04 -9.60
CA PRO A 83 -17.13 4.00 -8.17
C PRO A 83 -17.61 2.62 -7.69
N ALA A 84 -18.41 1.91 -8.51
CA ALA A 84 -18.87 0.56 -8.14
C ALA A 84 -17.74 -0.48 -8.17
N GLU A 85 -16.75 -0.32 -9.05
CA GLU A 85 -15.61 -1.25 -9.11
C GLU A 85 -14.70 -1.04 -7.91
N LEU A 86 -14.37 0.22 -7.61
CA LEU A 86 -13.56 0.57 -6.44
C LEU A 86 -14.23 0.10 -5.15
N ALA A 87 -15.53 0.34 -4.99
CA ALA A 87 -16.27 -0.14 -3.81
C ALA A 87 -16.17 -1.66 -3.64
N ASN A 88 -16.32 -2.43 -4.72
CA ASN A 88 -16.18 -3.89 -4.67
C ASN A 88 -14.76 -4.34 -4.30
N ARG A 89 -13.72 -3.69 -4.85
CA ARG A 89 -12.32 -3.99 -4.53
C ARG A 89 -11.99 -3.69 -3.08
N VAL A 90 -12.40 -2.52 -2.58
CA VAL A 90 -12.19 -2.13 -1.17
C VAL A 90 -12.94 -3.07 -0.23
N ALA A 91 -14.20 -3.41 -0.53
CA ALA A 91 -14.97 -4.36 0.25
C ALA A 91 -14.31 -5.75 0.28
N MET A 92 -13.79 -6.22 -0.85
CA MET A 92 -13.06 -7.49 -0.90
C MET A 92 -11.78 -7.44 -0.06
N LEU A 93 -11.02 -6.33 -0.14
CA LEU A 93 -9.79 -6.16 0.63
C LEU A 93 -10.06 -6.19 2.14
N ASP A 94 -11.11 -5.49 2.59
CA ASP A 94 -11.59 -5.48 3.99
C ASP A 94 -11.97 -6.90 4.48
N HIS A 95 -12.64 -7.70 3.64
CA HIS A 95 -12.93 -9.09 3.98
C HIS A 95 -11.68 -9.97 4.03
N LEU A 96 -10.69 -9.72 3.18
CA LEU A 96 -9.43 -10.46 3.18
C LEU A 96 -8.53 -10.09 4.38
N SER A 97 -8.65 -8.87 4.91
CA SER A 97 -7.91 -8.42 6.10
C SER A 97 -8.62 -8.70 7.41
N GLU A 98 -9.89 -9.11 7.39
CA GLU A 98 -10.75 -9.23 8.58
C GLU A 98 -10.95 -7.88 9.33
N GLY A 99 -10.95 -6.75 8.60
CA GLY A 99 -11.16 -5.38 9.11
C GLY A 99 -10.05 -4.38 8.77
#